data_AF-A0A946U808-F1
#
_entry.id   AF-A0A946U808-F1
#
_cell.length_a   1.000
_cell.length_b   1.000
_cell.length_c   1.000
_cell.angle_alpha   90.00
_cell.angle_beta   90.00
_cell.angle_gamma   90.00
#
_symmetry.space_group_name_H-M   'P 1'
#
loop_
_entity.id
_entity.type
_entity.pdbx_description
1 polymer ?
#
loop_
_entity_poly.entity_id
_entity_poly.type
_entity_poly.pdbx_seq_one_letter_code
_entity_poly.pdbx_strand_id
1 'polypeptide(L)'
;GGMGAMNVAGGLGSDIGFSMPEINFFGVKKKSEKVVFIVLAGPASTRGADRRFSPKSRMCFHTLRARLNEMVHDLPEYALFNASFFMAELTTPFSTNMLLATEENKAKMTDWASTVNPLELEETYSRGDRYEGFFDRFLELDWYKGEVMTNNIPPVYPKWVYNYKPGPHLMKHYIVAEREEREFMHVNRAICFALEQKPDTIFILSTNYIGNDSADNVQSYMKICNDIYGPDRSKYPTINVVLMERSGANPEGLSRQLDRYMPILNAFRGQYEVVQDIRALMTPEERDFMESLPGVF
;
A
#
# COMPACT_ATOMS: atom_id res chain seq x y z
N GLY A 1 64.28 -6.41 -10.57
CA GLY A 1 63.73 -5.10 -10.99
C GLY A 1 62.50 -5.35 -11.82
N GLY A 2 61.42 -4.60 -11.54
CA GLY A 2 60.16 -4.65 -12.28
C GLY A 2 58.96 -4.98 -11.39
N MET A 3 58.29 -3.95 -10.88
CA MET A 3 57.04 -4.00 -10.12
C MET A 3 55.85 -4.38 -11.02
N GLY A 4 54.87 -5.05 -10.42
CA GLY A 4 53.50 -5.18 -10.95
C GLY A 4 52.61 -5.79 -9.87
N ALA A 5 51.99 -4.94 -9.05
CA ALA A 5 51.04 -5.32 -8.01
C ALA A 5 49.63 -5.49 -8.60
N MET A 6 48.92 -6.55 -8.19
CA MET A 6 47.52 -6.41 -7.76
C MET A 6 47.10 -7.61 -6.90
N ASN A 7 46.77 -7.29 -5.65
CA ASN A 7 45.97 -8.08 -4.73
C ASN A 7 44.59 -8.37 -5.33
N VAL A 8 44.09 -9.60 -5.19
CA VAL A 8 42.82 -9.86 -4.48
C VAL A 8 42.92 -11.22 -3.80
N ALA A 9 43.02 -11.20 -2.48
CA ALA A 9 42.85 -12.36 -1.62
C ALA A 9 41.52 -12.21 -0.86
N GLY A 10 40.72 -13.29 -0.87
CA GLY A 10 39.88 -13.69 0.25
C GLY A 10 38.48 -13.07 0.35
N GLY A 11 37.46 -13.92 0.23
CA GLY A 11 36.09 -13.57 0.63
C GLY A 11 35.05 -14.60 0.19
N LEU A 12 35.14 -15.82 0.73
CA LEU A 12 34.10 -16.83 0.65
C LEU A 12 32.78 -16.29 1.21
N GLY A 13 31.72 -16.38 0.41
CA GLY A 13 30.33 -16.20 0.81
C GLY A 13 29.48 -17.04 -0.12
N SER A 14 29.51 -18.35 0.11
CA SER A 14 28.71 -19.37 -0.55
C SER A 14 27.24 -19.01 -0.55
N ASP A 15 26.65 -18.92 -1.75
CA ASP A 15 25.23 -19.12 -2.00
C ASP A 15 24.83 -20.49 -1.43
N ILE A 16 24.39 -20.51 -0.18
CA ILE A 16 23.55 -21.59 0.33
C ILE A 16 22.25 -21.49 -0.46
N GLY A 17 21.98 -22.51 -1.28
CA GLY A 17 20.92 -22.58 -2.27
C GLY A 17 19.50 -22.47 -1.73
N PHE A 18 19.11 -21.28 -1.29
CA PHE A 18 17.72 -20.84 -1.24
C PHE A 18 17.54 -19.80 -2.34
N SER A 19 17.02 -20.21 -3.49
CA SER A 19 16.54 -19.26 -4.49
C SER A 19 15.39 -18.47 -3.87
N MET A 20 15.63 -17.22 -3.47
CA MET A 20 14.54 -16.32 -3.06
C MET A 20 13.45 -16.33 -4.15
N PRO A 21 12.17 -16.58 -3.80
CA PRO A 21 11.07 -16.59 -4.74
C PRO A 21 10.92 -15.20 -5.32
N GLU A 22 10.71 -15.19 -6.62
CA GLU A 22 10.40 -14.00 -7.38
C GLU A 22 8.91 -13.74 -7.22
N ILE A 23 8.54 -12.70 -6.48
CA ILE A 23 7.14 -12.31 -6.34
C ILE A 23 6.73 -11.65 -7.66
N ASN A 24 5.75 -12.22 -8.36
CA ASN A 24 5.21 -11.65 -9.59
C ASN A 24 3.95 -10.82 -9.28
N PHE A 25 4.11 -9.50 -9.27
CA PHE A 25 3.07 -8.53 -8.98
C PHE A 25 2.56 -7.92 -10.28
N PHE A 26 1.51 -8.51 -10.86
CA PHE A 26 0.94 -8.10 -12.15
C PHE A 26 1.94 -8.16 -13.35
N GLY A 27 3.23 -8.41 -13.12
CA GLY A 27 4.30 -8.26 -14.12
C GLY A 27 5.60 -7.71 -13.50
N VAL A 28 5.49 -7.06 -12.33
CA VAL A 28 6.61 -6.63 -11.48
C VAL A 28 7.20 -7.84 -10.75
N LYS A 29 8.38 -8.29 -11.16
CA LYS A 29 9.08 -9.43 -10.60
C LYS A 29 10.16 -8.98 -9.60
N LYS A 30 10.03 -9.33 -8.31
CA LYS A 30 11.07 -8.98 -7.32
C LYS A 30 11.29 -10.04 -6.24
N LYS A 31 12.56 -10.29 -5.91
CA LYS A 31 12.99 -11.05 -4.73
C LYS A 31 12.90 -10.15 -3.50
N SER A 32 12.11 -10.53 -2.50
CA SER A 32 11.92 -9.73 -1.29
C SER A 32 11.61 -10.62 -0.10
N GLU A 33 12.32 -10.42 1.02
CA GLU A 33 12.04 -11.13 2.27
C GLU A 33 11.09 -10.33 3.15
N LYS A 34 11.02 -9.01 2.95
CA LYS A 34 10.21 -8.08 3.74
C LYS A 34 9.35 -7.18 2.85
N VAL A 35 8.03 -7.33 2.92
CA VAL A 35 7.10 -6.65 1.98
C VAL A 35 6.01 -5.89 2.72
N VAL A 36 5.73 -4.65 2.31
CA VAL A 36 4.54 -3.92 2.79
C VAL A 36 3.62 -3.58 1.62
N PHE A 37 2.33 -3.88 1.79
CA PHE A 37 1.27 -3.52 0.84
C PHE A 37 0.52 -2.28 1.33
N ILE A 38 0.37 -1.29 0.46
CA ILE A 38 -0.38 -0.07 0.72
C ILE A 38 -1.53 -0.01 -0.28
N VAL A 39 -2.76 0.05 0.21
CA VAL A 39 -3.95 -0.13 -0.61
C VAL A 39 -4.91 1.04 -0.48
N LEU A 40 -5.26 1.66 -1.61
CA LEU A 40 -6.29 2.71 -1.62
C LEU A 40 -7.67 2.07 -1.38
N ALA A 41 -8.31 2.46 -0.28
CA ALA A 41 -9.67 2.02 0.06
C ALA A 41 -10.73 3.14 -0.08
N GLY A 42 -10.32 4.34 -0.48
CA GLY A 42 -11.20 5.49 -0.56
C GLY A 42 -12.19 5.49 -1.72
N PRO A 43 -13.03 6.54 -1.84
CA PRO A 43 -14.07 6.64 -2.89
C PRO A 43 -13.60 6.40 -4.34
N ALA A 44 -12.33 6.65 -4.63
CA ALA A 44 -11.78 6.41 -5.96
C ALA A 44 -11.75 4.92 -6.36
N SER A 45 -11.68 4.00 -5.40
CA SER A 45 -11.72 2.56 -5.64
C SER A 45 -13.14 1.96 -5.59
N THR A 46 -14.16 2.74 -5.20
CA THR A 46 -15.54 2.24 -5.04
C THR A 46 -16.59 2.94 -5.91
N ARG A 47 -16.31 4.14 -6.43
CA ARG A 47 -17.19 4.85 -7.38
C ARG A 47 -17.22 4.17 -8.74
N GLY A 48 -18.32 4.33 -9.48
CA GLY A 48 -18.50 3.89 -10.87
C GLY A 48 -18.15 4.97 -11.89
N ALA A 49 -18.22 4.66 -13.18
CA ALA A 49 -17.82 5.57 -14.27
C ALA A 49 -18.56 6.93 -14.21
N ASP A 50 -19.78 6.94 -13.69
CA ASP A 50 -20.64 8.11 -13.53
C ASP A 50 -20.59 8.74 -12.11
N ARG A 51 -19.58 8.38 -11.31
CA ARG A 51 -19.41 8.76 -9.89
C ARG A 51 -20.47 8.20 -8.93
N ARG A 52 -21.37 7.32 -9.35
CA ARG A 52 -22.31 6.63 -8.45
C ARG A 52 -21.59 5.58 -7.61
N PHE A 53 -22.14 5.27 -6.44
CA PHE A 53 -21.74 4.12 -5.64
C PHE A 53 -22.81 3.06 -5.83
N SER A 54 -22.46 1.92 -6.40
CA SER A 54 -23.37 0.80 -6.61
C SER A 54 -22.65 -0.52 -6.34
N PRO A 55 -23.36 -1.63 -6.08
CA PRO A 55 -22.73 -2.93 -5.94
C PRO A 55 -21.80 -3.26 -7.10
N LYS A 56 -22.21 -2.95 -8.35
CA LYS A 56 -21.36 -3.13 -9.54
C LYS A 56 -20.08 -2.30 -9.48
N SER A 57 -20.13 -0.99 -9.17
CA SER A 57 -18.91 -0.15 -9.12
C SER A 57 -17.92 -0.58 -8.04
N ARG A 58 -18.43 -1.11 -6.93
CA ARG A 58 -17.62 -1.55 -5.78
C ARG A 58 -16.84 -2.84 -6.06
N MET A 59 -17.15 -3.52 -7.16
CA MET A 59 -16.34 -4.64 -7.64
C MET A 59 -14.91 -4.24 -7.96
N CYS A 60 -14.63 -2.97 -8.23
CA CYS A 60 -13.27 -2.46 -8.38
C CYS A 60 -12.43 -2.71 -7.11
N PHE A 61 -12.87 -2.18 -5.96
CA PHE A 61 -12.18 -2.44 -4.69
C PHE A 61 -12.25 -3.90 -4.26
N HIS A 62 -13.36 -4.60 -4.51
CA HIS A 62 -13.47 -6.04 -4.24
C HIS A 62 -12.34 -6.82 -4.92
N THR A 63 -12.17 -6.60 -6.23
CA THR A 63 -11.12 -7.25 -7.02
C THR A 63 -9.75 -6.88 -6.51
N LEU A 64 -9.51 -5.60 -6.22
CA LEU A 64 -8.23 -5.15 -5.67
C LEU A 64 -7.89 -5.88 -4.36
N ARG A 65 -8.85 -5.99 -3.44
CA ARG A 65 -8.69 -6.72 -2.17
C ARG A 65 -8.48 -8.22 -2.41
N ALA A 66 -9.19 -8.83 -3.37
CA ALA A 66 -8.99 -10.23 -3.71
C ALA A 66 -7.56 -10.49 -4.20
N ARG A 67 -7.04 -9.63 -5.09
CA ARG A 67 -5.65 -9.72 -5.56
C ARG A 67 -4.66 -9.48 -4.44
N LEU A 68 -4.92 -8.54 -3.51
CA LEU A 68 -4.12 -8.38 -2.29
C LEU A 68 -4.02 -9.69 -1.50
N ASN A 69 -5.16 -10.36 -1.29
CA ASN A 69 -5.20 -11.59 -0.53
C ASN A 69 -4.37 -12.67 -1.23
N GLU A 70 -4.56 -12.90 -2.53
CA GLU A 70 -3.76 -13.85 -3.30
C GLU A 70 -2.25 -13.57 -3.18
N MET A 71 -1.86 -12.32 -3.34
CA MET A 71 -0.45 -11.93 -3.26
C MET A 71 0.16 -12.17 -1.89
N VAL A 72 -0.62 -12.03 -0.81
CA VAL A 72 -0.17 -12.40 0.54
C VAL A 72 -0.13 -13.91 0.73
N HIS A 73 -1.09 -14.64 0.18
CA HIS A 73 -1.13 -16.11 0.23
C HIS A 73 0.02 -16.76 -0.55
N ASP A 74 0.48 -16.13 -1.63
CA ASP A 74 1.61 -16.58 -2.44
C ASP A 74 2.98 -16.29 -1.79
N LEU A 75 3.03 -15.52 -0.70
CA LEU A 75 4.28 -15.29 0.02
C LEU A 75 4.80 -16.60 0.65
N PRO A 76 6.12 -16.86 0.57
CA PRO A 76 6.72 -17.97 1.29
C PRO A 76 6.63 -17.73 2.80
N GLU A 77 6.50 -18.77 3.61
CA GLU A 77 6.26 -18.64 5.06
C GLU A 77 7.34 -17.86 5.83
N TYR A 78 8.57 -17.86 5.31
CA TYR A 78 9.69 -17.15 5.92
C TYR A 78 9.69 -15.64 5.61
N ALA A 79 8.90 -15.17 4.63
CA ALA A 79 8.79 -13.76 4.34
C ALA A 79 8.04 -13.04 5.46
N LEU A 80 8.44 -11.81 5.73
CA LEU A 80 7.73 -10.88 6.60
C LEU A 80 6.86 -9.97 5.76
N PHE A 81 5.63 -9.75 6.21
CA PHE A 81 4.70 -8.87 5.53
C PHE A 81 3.92 -7.96 6.48
N ASN A 82 3.43 -6.85 5.93
CA ASN A 82 2.39 -6.04 6.56
C ASN A 82 1.52 -5.40 5.46
N ALA A 83 0.37 -4.88 5.84
CA ALA A 83 -0.55 -4.20 4.92
C ALA A 83 -1.17 -2.97 5.58
N SER A 84 -1.63 -2.02 4.77
CA SER A 84 -2.44 -0.90 5.23
C SER A 84 -3.47 -0.49 4.19
N PHE A 85 -4.65 -0.09 4.65
CA PHE A 85 -5.58 0.68 3.84
C PHE A 85 -5.38 2.16 4.09
N PHE A 86 -5.51 2.97 3.03
CA PHE A 86 -5.39 4.42 3.15
C PHE A 86 -6.47 5.16 2.36
N MET A 87 -6.79 6.36 2.85
CA MET A 87 -7.64 7.36 2.19
C MET A 87 -7.45 8.68 2.92
N ALA A 88 -7.04 9.74 2.23
CA ALA A 88 -6.84 11.05 2.85
C ALA A 88 -5.98 10.95 4.13
N GLU A 89 -6.43 11.45 5.26
CA GLU A 89 -5.70 11.35 6.53
C GLU A 89 -5.71 9.94 7.14
N LEU A 90 -6.51 9.01 6.62
CA LEU A 90 -6.62 7.67 7.16
C LEU A 90 -5.50 6.79 6.65
N THR A 91 -4.84 6.11 7.57
CA THR A 91 -4.01 4.95 7.32
C THR A 91 -4.29 3.97 8.44
N THR A 92 -4.91 2.84 8.11
CA THR A 92 -5.23 1.77 9.06
C THR A 92 -4.39 0.54 8.72
N PRO A 93 -3.26 0.33 9.42
CA PRO A 93 -2.45 -0.86 9.30
C PRO A 93 -3.17 -2.13 9.75
N PHE A 94 -2.73 -3.26 9.21
CA PHE A 94 -3.10 -4.60 9.66
C PHE A 94 -2.49 -4.93 11.03
N SER A 95 -1.22 -4.59 11.20
CA SER A 95 -0.41 -4.90 12.39
C SER A 95 0.57 -3.76 12.68
N THR A 96 0.98 -3.62 13.95
CA THR A 96 2.03 -2.67 14.38
C THR A 96 3.43 -3.08 13.93
N ASN A 97 3.63 -4.38 13.72
CA ASN A 97 4.89 -4.98 13.30
C ASN A 97 4.66 -5.89 12.10
N MET A 98 5.70 -6.06 11.29
CA MET A 98 5.68 -7.07 10.23
C MET A 98 5.56 -8.47 10.83
N LEU A 99 4.74 -9.30 10.21
CA LEU A 99 4.46 -10.66 10.64
C LEU A 99 5.03 -11.65 9.63
N LEU A 100 5.43 -12.83 10.10
CA LEU A 100 5.76 -13.95 9.20
C LEU A 100 4.53 -14.32 8.38
N ALA A 101 4.73 -14.65 7.11
CA ALA A 101 3.69 -15.12 6.18
C ALA A 101 3.27 -16.57 6.46
N THR A 102 3.06 -16.92 7.73
CA THR A 102 2.44 -18.20 8.10
C THR A 102 0.99 -18.23 7.63
N GLU A 103 0.45 -19.43 7.41
CA GLU A 103 -0.96 -19.62 7.02
C GLU A 103 -1.93 -18.94 8.01
N GLU A 104 -1.63 -18.96 9.31
CA GLU A 104 -2.41 -18.26 10.33
C GLU A 104 -2.43 -16.74 10.11
N ASN A 105 -1.27 -16.12 9.87
CA ASN A 105 -1.19 -14.67 9.67
C ASN A 105 -1.79 -14.24 8.32
N LYS A 106 -1.65 -15.06 7.27
CA LYS A 106 -2.31 -14.86 5.97
C LYS A 106 -3.84 -14.91 6.10
N ALA A 107 -4.35 -15.91 6.81
CA ALA A 107 -5.78 -16.02 7.12
C ALA A 107 -6.27 -14.83 7.96
N LYS A 108 -5.49 -14.40 8.96
CA LYS A 108 -5.78 -13.23 9.79
C LYS A 108 -5.86 -11.94 8.96
N MET A 109 -4.99 -11.74 7.97
CA MET A 109 -5.05 -10.59 7.06
C MET A 109 -6.31 -10.64 6.18
N THR A 110 -6.63 -11.82 5.66
CA THR A 110 -7.86 -12.03 4.88
C THR A 110 -9.11 -11.68 5.71
N ASP A 111 -9.15 -12.13 6.97
CA ASP A 111 -10.25 -11.83 7.90
C ASP A 111 -10.33 -10.34 8.23
N TRP A 112 -9.20 -9.70 8.54
CA TRP A 112 -9.09 -8.28 8.82
C TRP A 112 -9.71 -7.42 7.71
N ALA A 113 -9.38 -7.71 6.45
CA ALA A 113 -9.82 -6.94 5.29
C ALA A 113 -11.26 -7.25 4.84
N SER A 114 -11.89 -8.29 5.36
CA SER A 114 -13.17 -8.83 4.86
C SER A 114 -14.35 -7.85 4.90
N THR A 115 -14.32 -6.90 5.84
CA THR A 115 -15.37 -5.89 6.03
C THR A 115 -15.10 -4.58 5.31
N VAL A 116 -13.95 -4.40 4.66
CA VAL A 116 -13.65 -3.12 3.99
C VAL A 116 -14.50 -2.99 2.73
N ASN A 117 -15.25 -1.89 2.64
CA ASN A 117 -16.10 -1.54 1.49
C ASN A 117 -16.96 -2.69 0.95
N PRO A 118 -17.90 -3.26 1.73
CA PRO A 118 -18.79 -4.31 1.25
C PRO A 118 -19.64 -3.80 0.07
N LEU A 119 -20.03 -4.71 -0.83
CA LEU A 119 -20.70 -4.37 -2.09
C LEU A 119 -22.07 -3.74 -1.87
N GLU A 120 -22.79 -4.17 -0.83
CA GLU A 120 -24.17 -3.75 -0.56
C GLU A 120 -24.30 -2.38 0.11
N LEU A 121 -23.20 -1.75 0.50
CA LEU A 121 -23.22 -0.43 1.14
C LEU A 121 -22.85 0.68 0.16
N GLU A 122 -23.48 1.84 0.32
CA GLU A 122 -23.10 3.05 -0.42
C GLU A 122 -21.89 3.73 0.22
N GLU A 123 -21.79 3.69 1.55
CA GLU A 123 -20.69 4.24 2.32
C GLU A 123 -19.35 3.61 1.92
N THR A 124 -18.29 4.40 2.00
CA THR A 124 -16.92 3.95 1.70
C THR A 124 -16.02 4.30 2.88
N TYR A 125 -14.96 3.51 3.05
CA TYR A 125 -13.82 3.84 3.90
C TYR A 125 -13.37 5.29 3.64
N SER A 126 -13.66 6.17 4.59
CA SER A 126 -13.35 7.58 4.51
C SER A 126 -13.60 8.27 5.85
N ARG A 127 -13.03 9.47 6.03
CA ARG A 127 -13.44 10.31 7.14
C ARG A 127 -14.92 10.65 7.04
N GLY A 128 -15.66 10.43 8.12
CA GLY A 128 -17.07 10.75 8.18
C GLY A 128 -17.61 10.76 9.60
N ASP A 129 -18.49 11.72 9.85
CA ASP A 129 -19.33 11.89 11.04
C ASP A 129 -20.52 10.92 11.09
N ARG A 130 -20.78 10.17 10.00
CA ARG A 130 -21.90 9.21 9.90
C ARG A 130 -21.91 8.13 10.99
N TYR A 131 -20.74 7.77 11.53
CA TYR A 131 -20.63 6.77 12.57
C TYR A 131 -20.36 7.44 13.91
N GLU A 132 -21.45 7.75 14.63
CA GLU A 132 -21.42 8.54 15.86
C GLU A 132 -20.39 7.98 16.87
N GLY A 133 -19.51 8.85 17.34
CA GLY A 133 -18.44 8.56 18.30
C GLY A 133 -17.33 7.62 17.80
N PHE A 134 -17.44 7.00 16.61
CA PHE A 134 -16.37 6.14 16.08
C PHE A 134 -15.10 6.95 15.84
N PHE A 135 -15.23 8.10 15.19
CA PHE A 135 -14.07 8.91 14.82
C PHE A 135 -13.34 9.48 16.04
N ASP A 136 -14.06 9.91 17.07
CA ASP A 136 -13.45 10.40 18.31
C ASP A 136 -12.61 9.31 18.97
N ARG A 137 -13.20 8.11 19.15
CA ARG A 137 -12.48 6.94 19.68
C ARG A 137 -11.30 6.53 18.79
N PHE A 138 -11.45 6.59 17.47
CA PHE A 138 -10.37 6.25 16.53
C PHE A 138 -9.21 7.24 16.65
N LEU A 139 -9.51 8.53 16.80
CA LEU A 139 -8.51 9.58 16.92
C LEU A 139 -7.71 9.51 18.23
N GLU A 140 -8.30 8.95 19.29
CA GLU A 140 -7.68 8.72 20.59
C GLU A 140 -6.66 7.58 20.60
N LEU A 141 -6.76 6.62 19.67
CA LEU A 141 -5.82 5.48 19.61
C LEU A 141 -4.36 5.93 19.45
N ASP A 142 -3.51 5.44 20.34
CA ASP A 142 -2.06 5.66 20.32
C ASP A 142 -1.33 4.54 19.57
N TRP A 143 -0.89 4.85 18.34
CA TRP A 143 -0.10 3.94 17.50
C TRP A 143 1.15 3.40 18.20
N TYR A 144 1.89 4.25 18.92
CA TYR A 144 3.17 3.87 19.51
C TYR A 144 3.02 3.03 20.78
N LYS A 145 1.84 3.03 21.40
CA LYS A 145 1.46 2.05 22.43
C LYS A 145 0.84 0.78 21.85
N GLY A 146 0.59 0.74 20.54
CA GLY A 146 -0.06 -0.38 19.86
C GLY A 146 -1.53 -0.52 20.23
N GLU A 147 -2.21 0.59 20.57
CA GLU A 147 -3.63 0.56 20.89
C GLU A 147 -4.46 0.21 19.65
N VAL A 148 -5.39 -0.71 19.84
CA VAL A 148 -6.24 -1.26 18.78
C VAL A 148 -7.69 -1.18 19.19
N MET A 149 -8.55 -0.75 18.25
CA MET A 149 -9.99 -0.86 18.42
C MET A 149 -10.48 -2.11 17.71
N THR A 150 -11.28 -2.93 18.40
CA THR A 150 -11.84 -4.19 17.90
C THR A 150 -13.37 -4.25 17.97
N ASN A 151 -14.00 -3.24 18.58
CA ASN A 151 -15.43 -3.19 18.86
C ASN A 151 -16.08 -1.94 18.26
N ASN A 152 -17.35 -2.05 17.86
CA ASN A 152 -18.14 -0.95 17.29
C ASN A 152 -17.43 -0.24 16.13
N ILE A 153 -16.77 -1.02 15.28
CA ILE A 153 -16.09 -0.54 14.08
C ILE A 153 -17.09 -0.52 12.93
N PRO A 154 -17.16 0.57 12.14
CA PRO A 154 -18.10 0.65 11.06
C PRO A 154 -17.88 -0.42 9.99
N PRO A 155 -18.95 -0.86 9.31
CA PRO A 155 -18.93 -1.99 8.37
C PRO A 155 -18.22 -1.68 7.04
N VAL A 156 -17.57 -0.52 6.90
CA VAL A 156 -16.74 -0.15 5.75
C VAL A 156 -15.24 -0.11 6.08
N TYR A 157 -14.88 -0.36 7.34
CA TYR A 157 -13.51 -0.42 7.86
C TYR A 157 -13.06 -1.87 8.05
N PRO A 158 -11.76 -2.12 8.26
CA PRO A 158 -11.28 -3.44 8.65
C PRO A 158 -11.83 -3.88 10.01
N LYS A 159 -11.82 -5.18 10.29
CA LYS A 159 -12.35 -5.75 11.55
C LYS A 159 -11.69 -5.26 12.83
N TRP A 160 -10.48 -4.74 12.73
CA TRP A 160 -9.83 -3.96 13.77
C TRP A 160 -9.04 -2.82 13.14
N VAL A 161 -8.90 -1.73 13.88
CA VAL A 161 -8.22 -0.53 13.39
C VAL A 161 -7.16 -0.06 14.36
N TYR A 162 -6.02 0.28 13.79
CA TYR A 162 -5.01 1.13 14.38
C TYR A 162 -5.10 2.51 13.73
N ASN A 163 -4.83 3.57 14.50
CA ASN A 163 -4.72 4.92 13.96
C ASN A 163 -3.25 5.26 13.74
N TYR A 164 -2.70 4.92 12.57
CA TYR A 164 -1.32 5.24 12.28
C TYR A 164 -1.12 6.75 12.17
N LYS A 165 -0.33 7.30 13.09
CA LYS A 165 0.17 8.67 13.08
C LYS A 165 1.70 8.61 13.16
N PRO A 166 2.42 9.15 12.17
CA PRO A 166 3.87 9.17 12.21
C PRO A 166 4.35 10.05 13.36
N GLY A 167 5.40 9.57 14.00
CA GLY A 167 6.00 10.21 15.15
C GLY A 167 6.93 11.35 14.74
N PRO A 168 7.41 12.13 15.73
CA PRO A 168 8.27 13.29 15.48
C PRO A 168 9.53 12.97 14.67
N HIS A 169 10.04 11.74 14.79
CA HIS A 169 11.25 11.30 14.08
C HIS A 169 11.06 11.20 12.56
N LEU A 170 9.84 10.96 12.07
CA LEU A 170 9.51 11.05 10.64
C LEU A 170 9.02 12.44 10.27
N MET A 171 8.15 13.02 11.11
CA MET A 171 7.48 14.30 10.83
C MET A 171 8.46 15.47 10.67
N LYS A 172 9.61 15.44 11.34
CA LYS A 172 10.67 16.46 11.17
C LYS A 172 11.15 16.64 9.72
N HIS A 173 10.95 15.64 8.85
CA HIS A 173 11.36 15.72 7.44
C HIS A 173 10.31 16.38 6.53
N TYR A 174 9.08 16.54 7.02
CA TYR A 174 7.99 17.24 6.33
C TYR A 174 7.78 18.66 6.86
N ILE A 175 8.09 18.87 8.15
CA ILE A 175 7.99 20.17 8.82
C ILE A 175 9.26 20.97 8.51
N VAL A 176 9.38 21.49 7.28
CA VAL A 176 10.42 22.47 6.94
C VAL A 176 9.76 23.72 6.34
N ALA A 177 9.88 24.81 7.08
CA ALA A 177 9.66 26.20 6.73
C ALA A 177 8.24 26.71 6.38
N GLU A 178 7.29 25.95 5.82
CA GLU A 178 5.97 26.53 5.45
C GLU A 178 4.83 25.52 5.14
N ARG A 179 5.02 24.22 5.36
CA ARG A 179 4.11 23.16 4.89
C ARG A 179 3.18 22.63 5.99
N GLU A 180 1.88 22.58 5.70
CA GLU A 180 0.84 22.06 6.61
C GLU A 180 0.82 20.52 6.66
N GLU A 181 0.29 19.92 7.74
CA GLU A 181 0.04 18.47 7.87
C GLU A 181 -0.75 17.87 6.68
N ARG A 182 -1.48 18.71 5.92
CA ARG A 182 -2.26 18.33 4.74
C ARG A 182 -1.42 17.77 3.59
N GLU A 183 -0.15 18.14 3.47
CA GLU A 183 0.75 17.57 2.45
C GLU A 183 1.18 16.13 2.78
N PHE A 184 0.99 15.73 4.04
CA PHE A 184 1.30 14.40 4.54
C PHE A 184 0.14 13.39 4.38
N MET A 185 -1.00 13.83 3.84
CA MET A 185 -2.17 12.96 3.64
C MET A 185 -1.95 11.95 2.50
N HIS A 186 -2.90 11.04 2.36
CA HIS A 186 -3.02 10.04 1.31
C HIS A 186 -1.93 8.98 1.37
N VAL A 187 -1.32 8.67 0.22
CA VAL A 187 -0.30 7.63 0.15
C VAL A 187 0.96 8.02 0.94
N ASN A 188 1.19 9.30 1.20
CA ASN A 188 2.39 9.77 1.89
C ASN A 188 2.46 9.25 3.33
N ARG A 189 1.33 9.30 4.05
CA ARG A 189 1.17 8.70 5.38
C ARG A 189 1.38 7.20 5.35
N ALA A 190 0.80 6.51 4.37
CA ALA A 190 0.96 5.07 4.23
C ALA A 190 2.39 4.64 3.84
N ILE A 191 3.10 5.43 3.02
CA ILE A 191 4.53 5.21 2.71
C ILE A 191 5.36 5.35 3.99
N CYS A 192 5.07 6.35 4.84
CA CYS A 192 5.79 6.50 6.11
C CYS A 192 5.56 5.32 7.04
N PHE A 193 4.31 4.85 7.15
CA PHE A 193 4.01 3.61 7.85
C PHE A 193 4.89 2.48 7.33
N ALA A 194 4.90 2.26 6.00
CA ALA A 194 5.68 1.21 5.39
C ALA A 194 7.18 1.37 5.65
N LEU A 195 7.75 2.57 5.54
CA LEU A 195 9.17 2.81 5.80
C LEU A 195 9.56 2.49 7.25
N GLU A 196 8.72 2.83 8.23
CA GLU A 196 8.91 2.47 9.65
C GLU A 196 8.97 0.96 9.89
N GLN A 197 8.32 0.16 9.03
CA GLN A 197 8.36 -1.31 9.09
C GLN A 197 9.67 -1.91 8.55
N LYS A 198 10.56 -1.09 7.98
CA LYS A 198 11.85 -1.48 7.38
C LYS A 198 11.77 -2.58 6.30
N PRO A 199 10.89 -2.45 5.29
CA PRO A 199 10.76 -3.45 4.22
C PRO A 199 11.93 -3.40 3.23
N ASP A 200 12.06 -4.46 2.43
CA ASP A 200 12.89 -4.44 1.23
C ASP A 200 12.07 -3.95 0.02
N THR A 201 10.75 -4.13 0.07
CA THR A 201 9.82 -3.80 -1.01
C THR A 201 8.50 -3.24 -0.47
N ILE A 202 8.04 -2.16 -1.09
CA ILE A 202 6.73 -1.57 -0.87
C ILE A 202 5.93 -1.69 -2.16
N PHE A 203 4.70 -2.17 -2.09
CA PHE A 203 3.75 -2.15 -3.20
C PHE A 203 2.60 -1.20 -2.88
N ILE A 204 2.36 -0.25 -3.78
CA ILE A 204 1.25 0.68 -3.72
C ILE A 204 0.20 0.24 -4.73
N LEU A 205 -0.98 -0.14 -4.26
CA LEU A 205 -2.14 -0.52 -5.06
C LEU A 205 -3.15 0.63 -5.02
N SER A 206 -3.33 1.32 -6.14
CA SER A 206 -4.12 2.55 -6.17
C SER A 206 -4.87 2.69 -7.49
N THR A 207 -5.96 3.45 -7.49
CA THR A 207 -6.69 3.78 -8.71
C THR A 207 -6.41 5.19 -9.21
N ASN A 208 -5.91 6.10 -8.37
CA ASN A 208 -5.52 7.46 -8.79
C ASN A 208 -4.88 8.34 -7.71
N TYR A 209 -4.78 7.94 -6.44
CA TYR A 209 -4.59 8.94 -5.38
C TYR A 209 -3.19 8.91 -4.75
N ILE A 210 -2.37 9.92 -5.08
CA ILE A 210 -1.00 10.12 -4.57
C ILE A 210 -0.82 11.41 -3.72
N GLY A 211 -1.80 12.32 -3.71
CA GLY A 211 -1.65 13.68 -3.17
C GLY A 211 -1.14 14.67 -4.21
N ASN A 212 -1.10 15.97 -3.89
CA ASN A 212 -0.75 17.02 -4.85
C ASN A 212 0.77 17.14 -5.09
N ASP A 213 1.60 16.88 -4.08
CA ASP A 213 3.04 17.25 -4.11
C ASP A 213 3.98 16.05 -3.97
N SER A 214 3.65 14.95 -4.65
CA SER A 214 4.44 13.71 -4.66
C SER A 214 5.94 13.90 -4.96
N ALA A 215 6.29 14.80 -5.89
CA ALA A 215 7.68 15.13 -6.23
C ALA A 215 8.42 15.78 -5.05
N ASP A 216 7.74 16.65 -4.29
CA ASP A 216 8.33 17.34 -3.16
C ASP A 216 8.54 16.39 -1.97
N ASN A 217 7.70 15.38 -1.85
CA ASN A 217 7.81 14.37 -0.80
C ASN A 217 8.94 13.37 -1.02
N VAL A 218 9.48 13.23 -2.24
CA VAL A 218 10.62 12.34 -2.52
C VAL A 218 11.81 12.69 -1.63
N GLN A 219 12.13 13.97 -1.46
CA GLN A 219 13.24 14.39 -0.60
C GLN A 219 13.00 14.03 0.86
N SER A 220 11.76 14.14 1.34
CA SER A 220 11.37 13.72 2.68
C SER A 220 11.55 12.21 2.86
N TYR A 221 11.08 11.39 1.91
CA TYR A 221 11.30 9.94 1.94
C TYR A 221 12.79 9.57 1.93
N MET A 222 13.60 10.27 1.14
CA MET A 222 15.04 10.03 1.07
C MET A 222 15.75 10.34 2.39
N LYS A 223 15.34 11.41 3.08
CA LYS A 223 15.85 11.75 4.42
C LYS A 223 15.37 10.75 5.48
N ILE A 224 14.10 10.33 5.43
CA ILE A 224 13.57 9.26 6.29
C ILE A 224 14.37 7.98 6.10
N CYS A 225 14.62 7.58 4.84
CA CYS A 225 15.40 6.38 4.56
C CYS A 225 16.85 6.53 5.01
N ASN A 226 17.44 7.71 4.91
CA ASN A 226 18.77 7.96 5.45
C ASN A 226 18.81 7.74 6.98
N ASP A 227 17.78 8.18 7.69
CA ASP A 227 17.67 7.97 9.15
C ASP A 227 17.44 6.49 9.51
N ILE A 228 16.65 5.75 8.71
CA ILE A 228 16.27 4.35 8.99
C ILE A 228 17.33 3.34 8.54
N TYR A 229 17.89 3.51 7.34
CA TYR A 229 18.77 2.55 6.66
C TYR A 229 20.23 3.01 6.58
N GLY A 230 20.50 4.28 6.91
CA GLY A 230 21.82 4.91 6.76
C GLY A 230 22.04 5.52 5.36
N PRO A 231 23.24 6.05 5.09
CA PRO A 231 23.52 6.79 3.84
C PRO A 231 23.60 5.92 2.58
N ASP A 232 23.68 4.60 2.73
CA ASP A 232 23.76 3.66 1.63
C ASP A 232 22.40 3.44 0.98
N ARG A 233 22.16 4.14 -0.14
CA ARG A 233 20.91 4.09 -0.89
C ARG A 233 20.59 2.71 -1.46
N SER A 234 21.56 1.80 -1.59
CA SER A 234 21.29 0.43 -2.05
C SER A 234 20.43 -0.36 -1.06
N LYS A 235 20.45 0.03 0.23
CA LYS A 235 19.65 -0.57 1.31
C LYS A 235 18.23 -0.04 1.39
N TYR A 236 17.90 1.00 0.62
CA TYR A 236 16.55 1.57 0.63
C TYR A 236 15.56 0.57 -0.01
N PRO A 237 14.30 0.53 0.42
CA PRO A 237 13.30 -0.31 -0.20
C PRO A 237 13.09 0.08 -1.66
N THR A 238 12.60 -0.86 -2.47
CA THR A 238 11.92 -0.42 -3.71
C THR A 238 10.49 -0.01 -3.42
N ILE A 239 10.02 1.01 -4.10
CA ILE A 239 8.62 1.43 -4.04
C ILE A 239 8.00 1.19 -5.40
N ASN A 240 7.18 0.15 -5.50
CA ASN A 240 6.49 -0.24 -6.73
C ASN A 240 5.04 0.23 -6.71
N VAL A 241 4.48 0.48 -7.88
CA VAL A 241 3.12 1.05 -7.99
C VAL A 241 2.31 0.26 -9.02
N VAL A 242 1.13 -0.20 -8.61
CA VAL A 242 0.14 -0.78 -9.50
C VAL A 242 -1.02 0.21 -9.58
N LEU A 243 -1.17 0.82 -10.75
CA LEU A 243 -2.26 1.74 -11.04
C LEU A 243 -3.35 0.99 -11.80
N MET A 244 -4.55 1.00 -11.25
CA MET A 244 -5.70 0.32 -11.81
C MET A 244 -6.79 1.31 -12.16
N GLU A 245 -7.30 1.25 -13.38
CA GLU A 245 -8.48 2.00 -13.80
C GLU A 245 -9.64 1.09 -14.17
N ARG A 246 -10.82 1.69 -14.19
CA ARG A 246 -12.04 1.06 -14.70
C ARG A 246 -12.08 1.24 -16.21
N SER A 247 -12.61 0.25 -16.91
CA SER A 247 -12.87 0.35 -18.35
C SER A 247 -13.56 1.66 -18.73
N GLY A 248 -13.03 2.34 -19.74
CA GLY A 248 -13.62 3.58 -20.26
C GLY A 248 -13.32 4.83 -19.42
N ALA A 249 -12.49 4.72 -18.36
CA ALA A 249 -11.87 5.88 -17.74
C ALA A 249 -10.98 6.61 -18.76
N ASN A 250 -10.84 7.93 -18.62
CA ASN A 250 -10.03 8.75 -19.52
C ASN A 250 -8.55 8.30 -19.41
N PRO A 251 -7.92 7.78 -20.48
CA PRO A 251 -6.51 7.34 -20.46
C PRO A 251 -5.52 8.43 -20.03
N GLU A 252 -5.85 9.70 -20.27
CA GLU A 252 -5.05 10.86 -19.81
C GLU A 252 -5.10 11.03 -18.28
N GLY A 253 -6.12 10.51 -17.62
CA GLY A 253 -6.21 10.43 -16.16
C GLY A 253 -5.09 9.55 -15.61
N LEU A 254 -4.99 8.32 -16.11
CA LEU A 254 -4.01 7.33 -15.67
C LEU A 254 -2.58 7.78 -15.90
N SER A 255 -2.30 8.30 -17.10
CA SER A 255 -0.98 8.82 -17.45
C SER A 255 -0.55 9.93 -16.49
N ARG A 256 -1.46 10.88 -16.20
CA ARG A 256 -1.17 11.96 -15.23
C ARG A 256 -0.94 11.44 -13.82
N GLN A 257 -1.57 10.34 -13.41
CA GLN A 257 -1.30 9.73 -12.11
C GLN A 257 0.04 9.01 -12.10
N LEU A 258 0.36 8.27 -13.16
CA LEU A 258 1.67 7.66 -13.31
C LEU A 258 2.78 8.70 -13.26
N ASP A 259 2.64 9.82 -13.97
CA ASP A 259 3.60 10.93 -13.98
C ASP A 259 3.89 11.46 -12.57
N ARG A 260 2.89 11.45 -11.67
CA ARG A 260 3.08 11.81 -10.26
C ARG A 260 3.85 10.75 -9.47
N TYR A 261 3.72 9.46 -9.81
CA TYR A 261 4.51 8.39 -9.19
C TYR A 261 5.94 8.31 -9.73
N MET A 262 6.21 8.78 -10.96
CA MET A 262 7.52 8.67 -11.60
C MET A 262 8.70 9.18 -10.73
N PRO A 263 8.63 10.33 -10.04
CA PRO A 263 9.69 10.76 -9.13
C PRO A 263 10.00 9.76 -8.02
N ILE A 264 8.97 9.16 -7.41
CA ILE A 264 9.12 8.15 -6.35
C ILE A 264 9.71 6.86 -6.93
N LEU A 265 9.14 6.37 -8.05
CA LEU A 265 9.60 5.18 -8.75
C LEU A 265 11.09 5.30 -9.10
N ASN A 266 11.51 6.41 -9.70
CA ASN A 266 12.89 6.65 -10.08
C ASN A 266 13.83 6.72 -8.86
N ALA A 267 13.42 7.43 -7.79
CA ALA A 267 14.24 7.60 -6.59
C ALA A 267 14.45 6.28 -5.82
N PHE A 268 13.46 5.39 -5.86
CA PHE A 268 13.44 4.13 -5.10
C PHE A 268 13.61 2.90 -5.98
N ARG A 269 14.11 3.02 -7.22
CA ARG A 269 14.31 1.86 -8.13
C ARG A 269 13.04 1.01 -8.28
N GLY A 270 11.90 1.68 -8.26
CA GLY A 270 10.58 1.11 -8.37
C GLY A 270 10.23 0.72 -9.79
N GLN A 271 9.32 -0.24 -9.90
CA GLN A 271 8.64 -0.58 -11.14
C GLN A 271 7.17 -0.21 -11.01
N TYR A 272 6.52 0.00 -12.15
CA TYR A 272 5.10 0.28 -12.19
C TYR A 272 4.37 -0.63 -13.14
N GLU A 273 3.07 -0.79 -12.88
CA GLU A 273 2.14 -1.42 -13.78
C GLU A 273 0.87 -0.61 -13.92
N VAL A 274 0.33 -0.60 -15.13
CA VAL A 274 -0.88 0.11 -15.48
C VAL A 274 -1.91 -0.89 -16.00
N VAL A 275 -2.95 -1.12 -15.19
CA VAL A 275 -4.10 -1.94 -15.54
C VAL A 275 -5.22 -1.02 -15.99
N GLN A 276 -5.34 -0.82 -17.31
CA GLN A 276 -6.32 0.10 -17.90
C GLN A 276 -7.78 -0.32 -17.64
N ASP A 277 -7.99 -1.60 -17.39
CA ASP A 277 -9.29 -2.15 -17.05
C ASP A 277 -9.15 -3.24 -15.99
N ILE A 278 -9.55 -2.93 -14.77
CA ILE A 278 -9.47 -3.84 -13.62
C ILE A 278 -10.25 -5.14 -13.83
N ARG A 279 -11.18 -5.21 -14.81
CA ARG A 279 -11.85 -6.47 -15.21
C ARG A 279 -10.88 -7.51 -15.78
N ALA A 280 -9.71 -7.08 -16.26
CA ALA A 280 -8.64 -7.97 -16.68
C ALA A 280 -8.06 -8.78 -15.51
N LEU A 281 -8.23 -8.30 -14.27
CA LEU A 281 -7.78 -8.94 -13.04
C LEU A 281 -8.85 -9.80 -12.38
N MET A 282 -10.08 -9.76 -12.89
CA MET A 282 -11.18 -10.57 -12.37
C MET A 282 -11.07 -12.00 -12.90
N THR A 283 -11.37 -12.98 -12.05
CA THR A 283 -11.64 -14.35 -12.51
C THR A 283 -12.92 -14.39 -13.36
N PRO A 284 -13.16 -15.46 -14.13
CA PRO A 284 -14.44 -15.65 -14.81
C PRO A 284 -15.64 -15.52 -13.85
N GLU A 285 -15.55 -16.11 -12.66
CA GLU A 285 -16.60 -16.09 -11.64
C GLU A 285 -16.83 -14.68 -11.09
N GLU A 286 -15.76 -13.91 -10.85
CA GLU A 286 -15.86 -12.52 -10.42
C GLU A 286 -16.53 -11.63 -11.48
N ARG A 287 -16.23 -11.88 -12.77
CA ARG A 287 -16.89 -11.17 -13.88
C ARG A 287 -18.36 -11.51 -13.99
N ASP A 288 -18.71 -12.80 -13.94
CA ASP A 288 -20.10 -13.25 -14.00
C ASP A 288 -20.91 -12.69 -12.83
N PHE A 289 -20.32 -12.71 -11.62
CA PHE A 289 -20.93 -12.10 -10.45
C PHE A 289 -21.11 -10.60 -10.61
N MET A 290 -20.07 -9.86 -11.03
CA MET A 290 -20.15 -8.42 -11.30
C MET A 290 -21.27 -8.09 -12.29
N GLU A 291 -21.43 -8.85 -13.36
CA GLU A 291 -22.45 -8.56 -14.37
C GLU A 291 -23.87 -8.73 -13.84
N SER A 292 -24.07 -9.64 -12.87
CA SER A 292 -25.33 -9.84 -12.18
C SER A 292 -25.70 -8.71 -11.20
N LEU A 293 -24.73 -7.88 -10.78
CA LEU A 293 -24.96 -6.82 -9.79
C LEU A 293 -25.67 -5.61 -10.39
N PRO A 294 -26.51 -4.89 -9.61
CA PRO A 294 -27.14 -3.66 -10.06
C PRO A 294 -26.13 -2.50 -10.14
N GLY A 295 -26.43 -1.55 -11.04
CA GLY A 295 -25.71 -0.27 -11.15
C GLY A 295 -24.72 -0.21 -12.30
N VAL A 296 -23.75 0.69 -12.17
CA VAL A 296 -22.76 1.02 -13.20
C VAL A 296 -21.38 0.67 -12.66
N PHE A 297 -20.54 0.07 -13.50
CA PHE A 297 -19.15 -0.23 -13.17
C PHE A 297 -18.26 1.02 -13.13
#